data_AF-A0A2J6TCH9-F1
#
_entry.id   AF-A0A2J6TCH9-F1
#
_cell.length_a   1.000
_cell.length_b   1.000
_cell.length_c   1.000
_cell.angle_alpha   90.00
_cell.angle_beta   90.00
_cell.angle_gamma   90.00
#
_symmetry.space_group_name_H-M   'P 1'
#
loop_
_entity.id
_entity.type
_entity.pdbx_description
1 polymer ?
#
loop_
_entity_poly.entity_id
_entity_poly.type
_entity_poly.pdbx_seq_one_letter_code
_entity_poly.pdbx_strand_id
1 'polypeptide(L)'
;PEPKWSNGWLTNFKNRFYIKEYVCYSEGGMADIDSPENIKQMQENRDLAAIYPPENILNMDKTGLFWKLLLNRILVTEASNRGRKSKDRITLTLTVNTTGTNK
;
A
#
# COMPACT_ATOMS: atom_id res chain seq x y z
N PRO A 1 6.20 39.21 -19.18
CA PRO A 1 5.18 38.78 -18.20
C PRO A 1 4.90 37.28 -18.34
N GLU A 2 5.22 36.48 -17.32
CA GLU A 2 4.85 35.06 -17.30
C GLU A 2 3.34 34.92 -17.06
N PRO A 3 2.61 34.16 -17.88
CA PRO A 3 1.20 33.91 -17.65
C PRO A 3 1.02 33.09 -16.36
N LYS A 4 0.24 33.63 -15.44
CA LYS A 4 -0.12 32.96 -14.19
C LYS A 4 -1.37 32.14 -14.43
N TRP A 5 -1.19 30.85 -14.72
CA TRP A 5 -2.30 29.92 -14.94
C TRP A 5 -2.99 29.63 -13.61
N SER A 6 -4.30 29.90 -13.53
CA SER A 6 -5.09 29.53 -12.36
C SER A 6 -5.69 28.14 -12.55
N ASN A 7 -5.87 27.41 -11.45
CA ASN A 7 -6.59 26.13 -11.46
C ASN A 7 -8.09 26.28 -11.85
N GLY A 8 -8.58 27.51 -12.02
CA GLY A 8 -9.99 27.81 -12.30
C GLY A 8 -10.49 27.17 -13.60
N TRP A 9 -9.65 27.12 -14.65
CA TRP A 9 -10.04 26.44 -15.89
C TRP A 9 -10.30 24.95 -15.66
N LEU A 10 -9.42 24.25 -14.95
CA LEU A 10 -9.55 22.82 -14.68
C LEU A 10 -10.75 22.53 -13.77
N THR A 11 -10.98 23.36 -12.75
CA THR A 11 -12.15 23.24 -11.88
C THR A 11 -13.45 23.42 -12.66
N ASN A 12 -13.54 24.46 -13.49
CA ASN A 12 -14.72 24.71 -14.30
C ASN A 12 -14.95 23.62 -15.36
N PHE A 13 -13.87 23.09 -15.94
CA PHE A 13 -13.93 21.96 -16.86
C PHE A 13 -14.50 20.71 -16.17
N LYS A 14 -13.97 20.32 -15.00
CA LYS A 14 -14.48 19.18 -14.23
C LYS A 14 -15.96 19.37 -13.87
N ASN A 15 -16.36 20.57 -13.46
CA ASN A 15 -17.74 20.88 -13.12
C ASN A 15 -18.68 20.78 -14.33
N ARG A 16 -18.28 21.31 -15.50
CA ARG A 16 -19.09 21.28 -16.73
C ARG A 16 -19.35 19.85 -17.23
N PHE A 17 -18.38 18.96 -17.06
CA PHE A 17 -18.47 17.57 -17.51
C PHE A 17 -18.77 16.58 -16.38
N TYR A 18 -19.13 17.07 -15.18
CA TYR A 18 -19.46 16.26 -14.00
C TYR A 18 -18.36 15.25 -13.59
N ILE A 19 -17.09 15.57 -13.84
CA ILE A 19 -15.95 14.72 -13.48
C ILE A 19 -15.66 14.86 -11.99
N LYS A 20 -15.76 13.75 -11.25
CA LYS A 20 -15.48 13.69 -9.82
C LYS A 20 -14.31 12.75 -9.52
N GLU A 21 -13.53 13.11 -8.52
CA GLU A 21 -12.47 12.26 -7.98
C GLU A 21 -13.03 11.34 -6.91
N TYR A 22 -12.76 10.04 -7.02
CA TYR A 22 -13.15 9.04 -6.03
C TYR A 22 -11.92 8.33 -5.49
N VAL A 23 -11.85 8.17 -4.17
CA VAL A 23 -10.82 7.39 -3.49
C VAL A 23 -11.34 5.97 -3.27
N CYS A 24 -10.65 5.00 -3.85
CA CYS A 24 -10.94 3.59 -3.63
C CYS A 24 -10.05 3.04 -2.51
N TYR A 25 -10.61 2.94 -1.31
CA TYR A 25 -9.98 2.28 -0.18
C TYR A 25 -9.87 0.77 -0.43
N SER A 26 -8.69 0.21 -0.18
CA SER A 26 -8.57 -1.23 0.09
C SER A 26 -8.91 -1.48 1.54
N GLU A 27 -9.69 -2.51 1.84
CA GLU A 27 -9.89 -2.98 3.21
C GLU A 27 -8.54 -3.44 3.76
N GLY A 28 -7.91 -2.61 4.59
CA GLY A 28 -6.77 -3.01 5.40
C GLY A 28 -7.28 -3.63 6.69
N GLY A 29 -6.89 -4.88 6.97
CA GLY A 29 -7.12 -5.47 8.28
C GLY A 29 -6.28 -4.74 9.32
N MET A 30 -6.91 -4.24 10.38
CA MET A 30 -6.21 -3.67 11.52
C MET A 30 -5.85 -4.82 12.46
N ALA A 31 -4.55 -5.01 12.70
CA ALA A 31 -4.08 -5.90 13.76
C ALA A 31 -4.00 -5.12 15.07
N ASP A 32 -4.37 -5.75 16.19
CA ASP A 32 -4.30 -5.16 17.53
C ASP A 32 -2.85 -5.19 18.06
N ILE A 33 -1.97 -4.43 17.40
CA ILE A 33 -0.53 -4.42 17.71
C ILE A 33 -0.21 -3.80 19.08
N ASP A 34 -1.15 -3.05 19.66
CA ASP A 34 -0.97 -2.32 20.92
C ASP A 34 -1.42 -3.14 22.15
N SER A 35 -1.94 -4.35 21.96
CA SER A 35 -2.25 -5.26 23.06
C SER A 35 -0.98 -5.60 23.86
N PRO A 36 -1.01 -5.52 25.21
CA PRO A 36 0.13 -5.86 26.05
C PRO A 36 0.72 -7.25 25.77
N GLU A 37 -0.14 -8.21 25.43
CA GLU A 37 0.28 -9.59 25.09
C GLU A 37 1.07 -9.62 23.79
N ASN A 38 0.63 -8.89 22.77
CA ASN A 38 1.32 -8.82 21.47
C ASN A 38 2.66 -8.10 21.61
N ILE A 39 2.73 -7.04 22.41
CA ILE A 39 4.00 -6.35 22.71
C ILE A 39 4.98 -7.29 23.40
N LYS A 40 4.53 -8.04 24.41
CA LYS A 40 5.36 -9.01 25.12
C LYS A 40 5.87 -10.10 24.18
N GLN A 41 4.99 -10.69 23.37
CA GLN A 41 5.36 -11.72 22.39
C GLN A 41 6.36 -11.20 21.35
N MET A 42 6.20 -9.97 20.87
CA MET A 42 7.16 -9.33 19.96
C MET A 42 8.54 -9.16 20.62
N GLN A 43 8.59 -8.83 21.91
CA GLN A 43 9.84 -8.71 22.64
C GLN A 43 10.54 -10.07 22.80
N GLU A 44 9.80 -11.12 23.21
CA GLU A 44 10.32 -12.48 23.33
C GLU A 44 10.93 -12.98 22.01
N ASN A 45 10.26 -12.72 20.88
CA ASN A 45 10.77 -13.06 19.56
C ASN A 45 12.05 -12.29 19.19
N ARG A 46 12.17 -11.03 19.59
CA ARG A 46 13.40 -10.23 19.37
C ARG A 46 14.56 -10.75 20.19
N ASP A 47 14.31 -11.10 21.45
CA ASP A 47 15.33 -11.64 22.35
C ASP A 47 15.83 -13.00 21.83
N LEU A 48 14.92 -13.86 21.34
CA LEU A 48 15.24 -15.12 20.67
C LEU A 48 15.94 -14.94 19.32
N ALA A 49 15.69 -13.86 18.58
CA ALA A 49 16.43 -13.58 17.36
C ALA A 49 17.87 -13.12 17.67
N ALA A 50 18.05 -12.34 18.75
CA ALA A 50 19.32 -11.73 19.13
C ALA A 50 20.42 -12.73 19.52
N ILE A 51 20.09 -13.99 19.82
CA ILE A 51 21.10 -15.04 20.08
C ILE A 51 21.79 -15.52 18.79
N TYR A 52 21.25 -15.19 17.62
CA TYR A 52 21.82 -15.57 16.33
C TYR A 52 22.62 -14.42 15.71
N PRO A 53 23.67 -14.73 14.92
CA PRO A 53 24.33 -13.73 14.10
C PRO A 53 23.34 -13.04 13.15
N PRO A 54 23.47 -11.72 12.87
CA PRO A 54 22.57 -10.97 11.99
C PRO A 54 22.37 -11.60 10.60
N GLU A 55 23.38 -12.31 10.10
CA GLU A 55 23.35 -13.00 8.81
C GLU A 55 22.36 -14.18 8.79
N ASN A 56 22.08 -14.74 9.97
CA ASN A 56 21.22 -15.90 10.17
C ASN A 56 19.80 -15.53 10.63
N ILE A 57 19.54 -14.23 10.82
CA ILE A 57 18.19 -13.72 11.11
C ILE A 57 17.56 -13.33 9.78
N LEU A 58 16.69 -14.19 9.26
CA LEU A 58 15.96 -13.97 8.02
C LEU A 58 14.50 -13.60 8.30
N ASN A 59 14.00 -12.61 7.57
CA ASN A 59 12.58 -12.35 7.46
C ASN A 59 12.09 -12.80 6.09
N MET A 60 10.90 -13.41 6.05
CA MET A 60 10.23 -13.80 4.81
C MET A 60 8.82 -13.24 4.80
N ASP A 61 8.44 -12.58 3.72
CA ASP A 61 7.07 -12.11 3.54
C ASP A 61 6.54 -12.36 2.13
N LYS A 62 5.22 -12.55 2.03
CA LYS A 62 4.51 -12.73 0.77
C LYS A 62 3.78 -11.45 0.39
N THR A 63 4.22 -10.83 -0.70
CA THR A 63 3.56 -9.65 -1.25
C THR A 63 2.90 -9.95 -2.60
N GLY A 64 1.84 -9.21 -2.93
CA GLY A 64 1.18 -9.28 -4.23
C GLY A 64 1.65 -8.13 -5.12
N LEU A 65 2.28 -8.44 -6.25
CA LEU A 65 2.57 -7.47 -7.30
C LEU A 65 1.39 -7.38 -8.24
N PHE A 66 0.61 -6.30 -8.13
CA PHE A 66 -0.58 -6.07 -8.95
C PHE A 66 -0.26 -5.19 -10.16
N TRP A 67 0.01 -5.79 -11.32
CA TRP A 67 0.37 -5.02 -12.53
C TRP A 67 -0.83 -4.38 -13.24
N LYS A 68 -2.07 -4.82 -12.93
CA LYS A 68 -3.31 -4.25 -13.48
C LYS A 68 -4.08 -3.38 -12.48
N LEU A 69 -3.49 -3.06 -11.32
CA LEU A 69 -4.16 -2.26 -10.31
C LEU A 69 -4.32 -0.82 -10.83
N LEU A 70 -5.57 -0.34 -10.88
CA LEU A 70 -5.83 1.07 -11.14
C LEU A 70 -5.40 1.92 -9.94
N LEU A 71 -5.00 3.17 -10.24
CA LEU A 71 -4.68 4.18 -9.23
C LEU A 71 -5.78 4.24 -8.16
N ASN A 72 -5.36 4.48 -6.91
CA ASN A 72 -6.28 4.60 -5.78
C ASN A 72 -7.26 5.75 -5.91
N ARG A 73 -7.00 6.68 -6.85
CA ARG A 73 -7.85 7.80 -7.19
C ARG A 73 -8.22 7.72 -8.65
N ILE A 74 -9.52 7.76 -8.94
CA ILE A 74 -10.04 7.73 -10.30
C ILE A 74 -10.92 8.96 -10.53
N LEU A 75 -10.84 9.52 -11.75
CA LEU A 75 -11.72 10.58 -12.22
C LEU A 75 -12.82 9.94 -13.06
N VAL A 76 -14.08 10.06 -12.64
CA VAL A 76 -15.22 9.46 -13.36
C VAL A 76 -16.37 10.46 -13.46
N THR A 77 -17.11 10.37 -14.57
CA THR A 77 -18.30 11.19 -14.85
C THR A 77 -19.58 10.54 -14.33
N GLU A 78 -19.59 9.21 -14.19
CA GLU A 78 -20.72 8.44 -13.67
C GLU A 78 -20.23 7.47 -12.60
N ALA A 79 -21.00 7.32 -11.52
CA ALA A 79 -20.77 6.32 -10.48
C ALA A 79 -21.16 4.93 -11.01
N SER A 80 -20.43 4.42 -12.01
CA SER A 80 -20.61 3.05 -12.48
C SER A 80 -20.29 2.06 -11.36
N ASN A 81 -20.97 0.92 -11.39
CA ASN A 81 -20.82 -0.14 -10.39
C ASN A 81 -19.36 -0.56 -10.24
N ARG A 82 -18.75 0.00 -9.19
CA ARG A 82 -17.65 -0.53 -8.39
C ARG A 82 -16.54 -1.14 -9.22
N GLY A 83 -15.54 -0.32 -9.51
CA GLY A 83 -14.21 -0.75 -9.95
C GLY A 83 -13.64 -1.79 -8.97
N ARG A 84 -13.99 -3.07 -9.18
CA ARG A 84 -13.17 -4.19 -8.72
C ARG A 84 -11.83 -3.97 -9.41
N LYS A 85 -10.90 -3.33 -8.69
CA LYS A 85 -9.52 -3.24 -9.14
C LYS A 85 -9.11 -4.67 -9.47
N SER A 86 -8.59 -4.87 -10.68
CA SER A 86 -8.11 -6.17 -11.11
C SER A 86 -7.16 -6.69 -10.03
N LYS A 87 -7.53 -7.82 -9.41
CA LYS A 87 -6.69 -8.49 -8.40
C LYS A 87 -5.67 -9.43 -9.04
N ASP A 88 -5.59 -9.42 -10.38
CA ASP A 88 -4.52 -10.07 -11.12
C ASP A 88 -3.17 -9.62 -10.55
N ARG A 89 -2.46 -10.59 -9.97
CA ARG A 89 -1.23 -10.35 -9.23
C ARG A 89 -0.29 -11.52 -9.37
N ILE A 90 1.00 -11.23 -9.28
CA ILE A 90 2.05 -12.23 -9.13
C ILE A 90 2.32 -12.22 -7.62
N THR A 91 2.21 -13.38 -6.99
CA THR A 91 2.59 -13.53 -5.60
C THR A 91 4.10 -13.70 -5.55
N LEU A 92 4.76 -12.78 -4.85
CA LEU A 92 6.19 -12.80 -4.62
C LEU A 92 6.43 -13.22 -3.17
N THR A 93 7.33 -14.17 -2.96
CA THR A 93 7.89 -14.49 -1.64
C THR A 93 9.27 -13.87 -1.59
N LEU A 94 9.48 -12.92 -0.68
CA LEU A 94 10.75 -12.22 -0.52
C LEU A 94 11.38 -12.69 0.79
N THR A 95 12.67 -13.03 0.77
CA THR A 95 13.42 -13.45 1.95
C THR A 95 14.71 -12.67 2.04
N VAL A 96 14.94 -11.99 3.15
CA VAL A 96 16.13 -11.14 3.32
C VAL A 96 16.67 -11.31 4.73
N ASN A 97 18.00 -11.41 4.87
CA ASN A 97 18.65 -11.43 6.17
C ASN A 97 18.80 -10.01 6.74
N THR A 98 19.12 -9.88 8.03
CA THR A 98 19.15 -8.57 8.72
C THR A 98 20.21 -7.62 8.12
N THR A 99 21.31 -8.16 7.59
CA THR A 99 22.36 -7.36 6.94
C THR A 99 22.06 -7.02 5.47
N GLY A 100 21.07 -7.66 4.87
CA GLY A 100 20.73 -7.50 3.45
C GLY A 100 21.76 -8.07 2.48
N THR A 101 22.70 -8.89 2.94
CA THR A 101 23.69 -9.56 2.07
C THR A 101 23.10 -10.75 1.32
N ASN A 102 22.07 -11.37 1.88
CA ASN A 102 21.32 -12.46 1.26
C ASN A 102 19.89 -11.98 0.96
N LYS A 103 19.45 -12.11 -0.30
CA LYS A 103 18.17 -11.59 -0.83
C LYS A 103 17.56 -12.57 -1.84
#